data_AF-A0A496Z9E3-F1
#
_entry.id   AF-A0A496Z9E3-F1
#
_cell.length_a   1.000
_cell.length_b   1.000
_cell.length_c   1.000
_cell.angle_alpha   90.00
_cell.angle_beta   90.00
_cell.angle_gamma   90.00
#
_symmetry.space_group_name_H-M   'P 1'
#
loop_
_entity.id
_entity.type
_entity.pdbx_description
1 polymer ?
#
loop_
_entity_poly.entity_id
_entity_poly.type
_entity_poly.pdbx_seq_one_letter_code
_entity_poly.pdbx_strand_id
1 'polypeptide(L)'
;MLDLPDKNHVMENFKSYAYHKTKDQLEVIRDRKLEENVIYCRERVMMASGECIRDNVYNTRLYSQRRIQDILQDIGFHDVRFKTDFMRRDKLGDYGCMTNRMIVLASKR
;
A
#
# COMPACT_ATOMS: atom_id res chain seq x y z
N MET A 1 -10.07 11.35 7.87
CA MET A 1 -9.42 10.03 8.08
C MET A 1 -8.45 9.81 6.94
N LEU A 2 -7.21 9.40 7.24
CA LEU A 2 -6.26 8.95 6.24
C LEU A 2 -6.11 7.44 6.33
N ASP A 3 -5.86 6.83 5.18
CA ASP A 3 -5.65 5.40 5.06
C ASP A 3 -4.43 5.17 4.16
N LEU A 4 -3.34 4.74 4.80
CA LEU A 4 -2.01 4.73 4.22
C LEU A 4 -1.38 3.34 4.35
N PRO A 5 -0.39 2.98 3.51
CA PRO A 5 0.47 1.85 3.79
C PRO A 5 1.13 2.01 5.16
N ASP A 6 1.20 0.93 5.94
CA ASP A 6 2.05 0.91 7.12
C ASP A 6 3.52 0.84 6.67
N LYS A 7 4.22 1.97 6.80
CA LYS A 7 5.62 2.09 6.36
C LYS A 7 6.50 1.00 6.96
N ASN A 8 6.41 0.74 8.27
CA ASN A 8 7.34 -0.18 8.93
C ASN A 8 7.13 -1.60 8.41
N HIS A 9 5.87 -2.03 8.35
CA HIS A 9 5.54 -3.35 7.80
C HIS A 9 6.00 -3.50 6.35
N VAL A 10 5.77 -2.47 5.52
CA VAL A 10 6.19 -2.49 4.12
C VAL A 10 7.71 -2.59 3.98
N MET A 11 8.47 -1.84 4.78
CA MET A 11 9.94 -1.89 4.74
C MET A 11 10.48 -3.26 5.18
N GLU A 12 9.88 -3.88 6.20
CA GLU A 12 10.28 -5.20 6.71
C GLU A 12 9.91 -6.35 5.77
N ASN A 13 8.85 -6.21 4.99
CA ASN A 13 8.27 -7.29 4.18
C ASN A 13 8.32 -7.02 2.68
N PHE A 14 9.10 -6.03 2.24
CA PHE A 14 9.16 -5.62 0.84
C PHE A 14 9.62 -6.77 -0.06
N LYS A 15 8.90 -6.99 -1.17
CA LYS A 15 9.28 -7.92 -2.23
C LYS A 15 9.31 -7.16 -3.56
N SER A 16 10.43 -7.20 -4.26
CA SER A 16 10.55 -6.57 -5.58
C SER A 16 9.66 -7.22 -6.63
N TYR A 17 9.28 -8.49 -6.44
CA TYR A 17 8.40 -9.23 -7.34
C TYR A 17 7.27 -9.89 -6.57
N ALA A 18 6.07 -9.89 -7.15
CA ALA A 18 4.97 -10.72 -6.68
C ALA A 18 4.11 -11.22 -7.84
N TYR A 19 3.62 -12.43 -7.68
CA TYR A 19 2.68 -13.08 -8.58
C TYR A 19 1.50 -13.61 -7.77
N HIS A 20 0.29 -13.31 -8.22
CA HIS A 20 -0.94 -13.77 -7.59
C HIS A 20 -1.92 -14.24 -8.65
N LYS A 21 -2.38 -15.49 -8.53
CA LYS A 21 -3.43 -16.05 -9.37
C LYS A 21 -4.77 -16.01 -8.64
N THR A 22 -5.77 -15.39 -9.25
CA THR A 22 -7.14 -15.37 -8.72
C THR A 22 -7.89 -16.63 -9.15
N LYS A 23 -9.06 -16.86 -8.56
CA LYS A 23 -9.94 -17.98 -8.95
C LYS A 23 -10.48 -17.83 -10.38
N ASP A 24 -10.60 -16.61 -10.88
CA ASP A 24 -11.22 -16.27 -12.16
C ASP A 24 -10.22 -16.34 -13.33
N GLN A 25 -9.16 -17.13 -13.17
CA GLN A 25 -8.07 -17.26 -14.15
C GLN A 25 -7.30 -15.96 -14.44
N LEU A 26 -7.37 -14.97 -13.55
CA LEU A 26 -6.55 -13.77 -13.65
C LEU A 26 -5.22 -13.98 -12.97
N GLU A 27 -4.17 -13.45 -13.59
CA GLU A 27 -2.81 -13.45 -13.10
C GLU A 27 -2.37 -12.01 -12.90
N VAL A 28 -2.01 -11.67 -11.66
CA VAL A 28 -1.56 -10.35 -11.27
C VAL A 28 -0.06 -10.42 -10.99
N ILE A 29 0.72 -9.70 -11.79
CA ILE A 29 2.17 -9.60 -11.69
C ILE A 29 2.53 -8.19 -11.22
N ARG A 30 3.40 -8.08 -10.23
CA ARG A 30 3.91 -6.80 -9.73
C ARG A 30 5.42 -6.80 -9.73
N ASP A 31 5.99 -5.87 -10.50
CA ASP A 31 7.40 -5.55 -10.49
C ASP A 31 7.59 -4.23 -9.74
N ARG A 32 8.38 -4.24 -8.68
CA ARG A 32 8.52 -3.15 -7.73
C ARG A 32 9.97 -2.78 -7.47
N LYS A 33 10.22 -1.49 -7.37
CA LYS A 33 11.48 -0.91 -6.87
C LYS A 33 11.17 -0.02 -5.68
N LEU A 34 11.95 -0.16 -4.62
CA LEU A 34 11.90 0.72 -3.46
C LEU A 34 13.12 1.65 -3.52
N GLU A 35 12.88 2.96 -3.57
CA GLU A 35 13.92 3.98 -3.44
C GLU A 35 13.51 4.94 -2.33
N GLU A 36 14.37 5.09 -1.33
CA GLU A 36 14.09 5.87 -0.12
C GLU A 36 12.76 5.47 0.55
N ASN A 37 11.71 6.25 0.33
CA ASN A 37 10.37 6.05 0.87
C ASN A 37 9.31 6.00 -0.24
N VAL A 38 9.71 5.67 -1.47
CA VAL A 38 8.81 5.58 -2.62
C VAL A 38 8.94 4.19 -3.22
N ILE A 39 7.79 3.53 -3.38
CA ILE A 39 7.68 2.29 -4.14
C ILE A 39 7.20 2.64 -5.53
N TYR A 40 8.01 2.34 -6.53
CA TYR A 40 7.62 2.33 -7.93
C TYR A 40 7.12 0.95 -8.28
N CYS A 41 5.95 0.84 -8.86
CA CYS A 41 5.32 -0.44 -9.19
C CYS A 41 4.83 -0.41 -10.64
N ARG A 42 5.12 -1.48 -11.38
CA ARG A 42 4.37 -1.86 -12.58
C ARG A 42 3.50 -3.06 -12.21
N GLU A 43 2.20 -2.90 -12.32
CA GLU A 43 1.23 -3.98 -12.11
C GLU A 43 0.62 -4.37 -13.45
N ARG A 44 0.72 -5.66 -13.77
CA ARG A 44 0.09 -6.27 -14.95
C ARG A 44 -0.97 -7.25 -14.49
N VAL A 45 -2.17 -7.13 -15.07
CA VAL A 45 -3.27 -8.07 -14.88
C VAL A 45 -3.52 -8.76 -16.22
N MET A 46 -3.29 -10.06 -16.23
CA MET A 46 -3.35 -10.90 -17.42
C MET A 46 -4.44 -11.96 -17.24
N MET A 47 -5.09 -12.36 -18.34
CA MET A 47 -5.80 -13.63 -18.39
C MET A 47 -4.79 -14.78 -18.43
N ALA A 48 -5.15 -15.96 -17.92
CA ALA A 48 -4.32 -17.17 -18.05
C ALA A 48 -4.08 -17.57 -19.53
N SER A 49 -4.89 -17.08 -20.47
CA SER A 49 -4.67 -17.19 -21.92
C SER A 49 -3.50 -16.35 -22.45
N GLY A 50 -2.94 -15.44 -21.63
CA GLY A 50 -1.86 -14.52 -21.99
C GLY A 50 -2.32 -13.13 -22.45
N GLU A 51 -3.63 -12.88 -22.50
CA GLU A 51 -4.18 -11.56 -22.85
C GLU A 51 -3.94 -10.54 -21.72
N CYS A 52 -3.48 -9.33 -22.06
CA CYS A 52 -3.30 -8.24 -21.10
C CYS A 52 -4.59 -7.46 -20.92
N ILE A 53 -5.15 -7.49 -19.70
CA ILE A 53 -6.34 -6.70 -19.34
C ILE A 53 -5.92 -5.31 -18.88
N ARG A 54 -4.79 -5.21 -18.16
CA ARG A 54 -4.31 -3.97 -17.58
C ARG A 54 -2.80 -4.00 -17.39
N ASP A 55 -2.14 -2.90 -17.74
CA ASP A 55 -0.73 -2.65 -17.44
C ASP A 55 -0.58 -1.22 -16.93
N ASN A 56 -0.37 -1.08 -15.62
CA ASN A 56 -0.33 0.21 -14.96
C ASN A 56 1.01 0.41 -14.27
N VAL A 57 1.52 1.63 -14.36
CA VAL A 57 2.66 2.10 -13.57
C VAL A 57 2.18 3.12 -12.56
N TYR A 58 2.53 2.94 -11.30
CA TYR A 58 2.20 3.87 -10.24
C TYR A 58 3.32 3.94 -9.21
N ASN A 59 3.28 4.98 -8.39
CA ASN A 59 4.17 5.11 -7.25
C ASN A 59 3.38 5.29 -5.95
N THR A 60 3.95 4.80 -4.86
CA THR A 60 3.36 4.89 -3.52
C THR A 60 4.42 5.46 -2.58
N ARG A 61 4.16 6.66 -2.03
CA ARG A 61 5.02 7.25 -0.99
C ARG A 61 4.65 6.72 0.39
N LEU A 62 5.64 6.25 1.12
CA LEU A 62 5.53 5.73 2.48
C LEU A 62 5.78 6.87 3.47
N TYR A 63 4.79 7.12 4.34
CA TYR A 63 4.90 8.13 5.38
C TYR A 63 5.05 7.48 6.75
N SER A 64 5.94 8.02 7.58
CA SER A 64 5.98 7.67 9.00
C SER A 64 4.83 8.35 9.75
N GLN A 65 4.46 7.79 10.91
CA GLN A 65 3.50 8.43 11.81
C GLN A 65 3.89 9.87 12.12
N ARG A 66 5.16 10.10 12.47
CA ARG A 66 5.70 11.45 12.76
C ARG A 66 5.44 12.42 11.60
N ARG A 67 5.76 12.02 10.36
CA ARG A 67 5.57 12.91 9.21
C ARG A 67 4.10 13.23 8.96
N ILE A 68 3.20 12.27 9.14
CA ILE A 68 1.75 12.52 9.02
C ILE A 68 1.24 13.41 10.14
N GLN A 69 1.71 13.20 11.37
CA GLN A 69 1.36 14.04 12.51
C GLN A 69 1.76 15.50 12.26
N ASP A 70 3.01 15.73 11.84
CA ASP A 70 3.52 17.07 11.52
C ASP A 70 2.66 17.75 10.44
N ILE A 71 2.35 17.04 9.34
CA ILE A 71 1.51 17.58 8.24
C ILE A 71 0.10 17.93 8.74
N LEU A 72 -0.53 17.06 9.52
CA LEU A 72 -1.90 17.27 9.98
C LEU A 72 -1.98 18.45 10.97
N GLN A 73 -1.04 18.53 11.90
CA GLN A 73 -0.97 19.61 12.89
C GLN A 73 -0.69 20.96 12.24
N ASP A 74 0.19 21.01 11.23
CA ASP A 74 0.49 22.23 10.48
C ASP A 74 -0.75 22.80 9.75
N ILE A 75 -1.66 21.93 9.31
CA ILE A 75 -2.92 22.31 8.63
C ILE A 75 -4.06 22.56 9.64
N GLY A 76 -3.80 22.47 10.94
CA GLY A 76 -4.76 22.77 12.01
C GLY A 76 -5.67 21.60 12.42
N PHE A 77 -5.35 20.37 12.02
CA PHE A 77 -5.97 19.19 12.61
C PHE A 77 -5.41 18.90 14.01
N HIS A 78 -6.24 18.35 14.88
CA HIS A 78 -5.90 17.94 16.25
C HIS A 78 -6.40 16.52 16.54
N ASP A 79 -6.12 16.03 17.76
CA ASP A 79 -6.45 14.66 18.21
C ASP A 79 -6.03 13.56 17.22
N VAL A 80 -4.82 13.70 16.68
CA VAL A 80 -4.27 12.76 15.70
C VAL A 80 -4.00 11.42 16.41
N ARG A 81 -4.69 10.37 15.97
CA ARG A 81 -4.57 9.00 16.48
C ARG A 81 -4.22 8.05 15.35
N PHE A 82 -3.31 7.13 15.64
CA PHE A 82 -2.80 6.15 14.68
C PHE A 82 -3.23 4.74 15.09
N LYS A 83 -3.68 3.96 14.09
CA LYS A 83 -3.80 2.51 14.19
C LYS A 83 -2.92 1.90 13.09
N THR A 84 -1.79 1.33 13.48
CA THR A 84 -0.87 0.59 12.62
C THR A 84 -1.18 -0.90 12.62
N ASP A 85 -0.48 -1.62 11.75
CA ASP A 85 -0.61 -3.06 11.56
C ASP A 85 -2.06 -3.50 11.35
N PHE A 86 -2.86 -2.63 10.72
CA PHE A 86 -4.25 -2.92 10.47
C PHE A 86 -4.38 -3.78 9.21
N MET A 87 -4.84 -5.02 9.40
CA MET A 87 -5.14 -5.96 8.32
C MET A 87 -6.56 -6.49 8.49
N ARG A 88 -7.38 -6.41 7.44
CA ARG A 88 -8.70 -7.07 7.39
C ARG A 88 -8.70 -8.08 6.24
N ARG A 89 -8.17 -9.28 6.48
CA ARG A 89 -8.16 -10.37 5.49
C ARG A 89 -8.29 -11.74 6.12
N ASP A 90 -8.96 -12.63 5.38
CA ASP A 90 -9.16 -14.02 5.77
C ASP A 90 -8.08 -14.97 5.21
N LYS A 91 -7.20 -14.47 4.32
CA LYS A 91 -6.17 -15.27 3.61
C LYS A 91 -4.85 -14.54 3.42
N LEU A 92 -3.75 -15.30 3.49
CA LEU A 92 -2.39 -14.86 3.16
C LEU A 92 -2.25 -14.61 1.66
N GLY A 93 -1.47 -13.58 1.30
CA GLY A 93 -1.18 -13.21 -0.08
C GLY A 93 -0.59 -11.80 -0.20
N ASP A 94 0.03 -11.48 -1.35
CA ASP A 94 0.48 -10.12 -1.67
C ASP A 94 -0.64 -9.37 -2.41
N TYR A 95 -1.29 -8.45 -1.70
CA TYR A 95 -2.33 -7.58 -2.27
C TYR A 95 -1.80 -6.15 -2.47
N GLY A 96 -0.50 -6.01 -2.71
CA GLY A 96 0.18 -4.74 -2.86
C GLY A 96 0.53 -4.07 -1.52
N CYS A 97 0.91 -2.79 -1.59
CA CYS A 97 1.39 -2.02 -0.44
C CYS A 97 0.32 -1.75 0.62
N MET A 98 -0.96 -1.93 0.30
CA MET A 98 -2.07 -1.75 1.25
C MET A 98 -2.38 -3.02 2.05
N THR A 99 -1.40 -3.92 2.11
CA THR A 99 -1.48 -5.18 2.82
C THR A 99 -1.61 -4.96 4.32
N ASN A 100 -0.73 -4.17 4.92
CA ASN A 100 -0.92 -3.69 6.29
C ASN A 100 -1.05 -2.17 6.22
N ARG A 101 -2.03 -1.65 6.96
CA ARG A 101 -2.47 -0.27 6.83
C ARG A 101 -2.18 0.50 8.11
N MET A 102 -1.84 1.76 7.92
CA MET A 102 -1.83 2.78 8.96
C MET A 102 -3.09 3.64 8.77
N ILE A 103 -4.06 3.48 9.67
CA ILE A 103 -5.26 4.30 9.72
C ILE A 103 -5.01 5.49 10.64
N VAL A 104 -5.29 6.69 10.14
CA VAL A 104 -5.10 7.94 10.88
C VAL A 104 -6.43 8.64 11.04
N LEU A 105 -6.82 8.86 12.29
CA LEU A 105 -7.99 9.66 12.65
C LEU A 105 -7.49 11.00 13.17
N ALA A 106 -8.10 12.08 12.71
CA ALA A 106 -7.81 13.43 13.17
C ALA A 106 -9.07 14.27 13.05
N SER A 107 -9.21 15.23 13.95
CA SER A 107 -10.36 16.14 14.03
C SER A 107 -9.94 17.52 13.55
N LYS A 108 -10.86 18.21 12.87
CA LYS A 108 -10.70 19.62 12.53
C LYS A 108 -11.71 20.39 13.38
N ARG A 109 -11.27 21.51 13.98
CA ARG A 109 -12.18 22.45 14.63
C ARG A 109 -13.07 23.14 13.60
#